data_AF-A0A1Q2CD77-F1
#
_entry.id   AF-A0A1Q2CD77-F1
#
_cell.length_a   1.000
_cell.length_b   1.000
_cell.length_c   1.000
_cell.angle_alpha   90.00
_cell.angle_beta   90.00
_cell.angle_gamma   90.00
#
_symmetry.space_group_name_H-M   'P 1'
#
loop_
_entity.id
_entity.type
_entity.pdbx_description
1 polymer ?
#
loop_
_entity_poly.entity_id
_entity_poly.type
_entity_poly.pdbx_seq_one_letter_code
_entity_poly.pdbx_strand_id
1 'polypeptide(L)'
;MPDFMIIVLIVLAVVAAGFAVWGVLRYRYVKSLRDKGWTFITSPDISIAYGLNRPPFGVGFQRSVDDQIVGAAPDGTPFSAFRYRSSEWSTSGYVVAMPLGRSLPPTEITASGPWRVQVDHAWIVLVEAPKDAESLERAIVELAELRGGVLASSGPDVIGPPPPPGLSFHERPWWRYVPRDDSFLDYVSHTRGGRNHQAHDIVHSENAGLPFVRLRHDWETTRTVRDSEGRTRTEVDHHSEVLCEFRAAFPFRPLSVNWGWLGKTQKFELEAFNDRCKVRAPDARFASHVIHQRQMDYLLSLGRPSFTIEADGRILVGDARGWEPTDIDRADQLLRGFFARVPDYVWKELGAWPRPIPELEPGPAPA
;
A
#
# COMPACT_ATOMS: atom_id res chain seq x y z
N MET A 1 3.73 -2.12 -52.20
CA MET A 1 3.02 -0.94 -51.65
C MET A 1 1.50 -1.10 -51.57
N PRO A 2 0.76 -1.60 -52.59
CA PRO A 2 -0.70 -1.78 -52.47
C PRO A 2 -1.12 -2.83 -51.42
N ASP A 3 -0.37 -3.92 -51.28
CA ASP A 3 -0.68 -4.99 -50.31
C ASP A 3 -0.60 -4.52 -48.85
N PHE A 4 0.35 -3.63 -48.53
CA PHE A 4 0.47 -3.03 -47.20
C PHE A 4 -0.74 -2.15 -46.86
N MET A 5 -1.21 -1.35 -47.83
CA MET A 5 -2.37 -0.48 -47.65
C MET A 5 -3.67 -1.29 -47.45
N ILE A 6 -3.82 -2.41 -48.16
CA ILE A 6 -4.95 -3.33 -47.99
C ILE A 6 -4.94 -3.93 -46.58
N ILE A 7 -3.78 -4.39 -46.09
CA ILE A 7 -3.65 -4.94 -44.73
C ILE A 7 -4.04 -3.90 -43.67
N VAL A 8 -3.54 -2.66 -43.81
CA VAL A 8 -3.90 -1.56 -42.89
C VAL A 8 -5.40 -1.30 -42.87
N LEU A 9 -6.05 -1.26 -44.05
CA LEU A 9 -7.50 -1.04 -44.14
C LEU A 9 -8.31 -2.19 -43.51
N ILE A 10 -7.89 -3.43 -43.69
CA ILE A 10 -8.53 -4.59 -43.07
C ILE A 10 -8.40 -4.51 -41.54
N VAL A 11 -7.21 -4.19 -41.02
CA VAL A 11 -6.99 -4.03 -39.58
C VAL A 11 -7.88 -2.92 -39.01
N LEU A 12 -7.94 -1.77 -39.67
CA LEU A 12 -8.81 -0.66 -39.25
C LEU A 12 -10.30 -1.06 -39.26
N ALA A 13 -10.74 -1.80 -40.27
CA ALA A 13 -12.12 -2.26 -40.36
C ALA A 13 -12.47 -3.26 -39.24
N VAL A 14 -11.58 -4.20 -38.92
CA VAL A 14 -11.75 -5.14 -37.81
C VAL A 14 -11.79 -4.42 -36.46
N VAL A 15 -10.91 -3.45 -36.25
CA VAL A 15 -10.89 -2.62 -35.03
C VAL A 15 -12.20 -1.82 -34.90
N ALA A 16 -12.66 -1.18 -35.98
CA ALA A 16 -13.91 -0.42 -36.00
C ALA A 16 -15.13 -1.31 -35.72
N ALA A 17 -15.19 -2.49 -36.34
CA ALA A 17 -16.25 -3.48 -36.07
C ALA A 17 -16.23 -3.94 -34.60
N GLY A 18 -15.04 -4.18 -34.03
CA GLY A 18 -14.88 -4.51 -32.62
C GLY A 18 -15.43 -3.43 -31.69
N PHE A 19 -15.10 -2.15 -31.94
CA PHE A 19 -15.64 -1.03 -31.17
C PHE A 19 -17.16 -0.88 -31.30
N ALA A 20 -17.71 -1.10 -32.50
CA ALA A 20 -19.16 -1.05 -32.72
C ALA A 20 -19.90 -2.15 -31.93
N VAL A 21 -19.41 -3.39 -32.00
CA VAL A 21 -19.99 -4.51 -31.24
C VAL A 21 -19.89 -4.25 -29.74
N TRP A 22 -18.72 -3.82 -29.26
CA TRP A 22 -18.53 -3.46 -27.85
C TRP A 22 -19.48 -2.35 -27.40
N GLY A 23 -19.64 -1.29 -28.20
CA GLY A 23 -20.54 -0.18 -27.92
C GLY A 23 -22.01 -0.61 -27.81
N VAL A 24 -22.47 -1.49 -28.72
CA VAL A 24 -23.85 -2.04 -28.65
C VAL A 24 -24.05 -2.91 -27.41
N LEU A 25 -23.10 -3.80 -27.10
CA LEU A 25 -23.17 -4.64 -25.91
C LEU A 25 -23.18 -3.79 -24.63
N ARG A 26 -22.30 -2.78 -24.56
CA ARG A 26 -22.22 -1.83 -23.46
C ARG A 26 -23.52 -1.04 -23.30
N TYR A 27 -24.11 -0.56 -24.38
CA TYR A 27 -25.39 0.15 -24.35
C TYR A 27 -26.52 -0.73 -23.82
N ARG A 28 -26.64 -1.96 -24.33
CA ARG A 28 -27.66 -2.92 -23.88
C ARG A 28 -27.52 -3.26 -22.40
N TYR A 29 -26.28 -3.46 -21.95
CA TYR A 29 -25.98 -3.71 -20.54
C TYR A 29 -26.36 -2.51 -19.65
N VAL A 30 -25.89 -1.30 -19.99
CA VAL A 30 -26.23 -0.10 -19.22
C VAL A 30 -27.74 0.14 -19.22
N LYS A 31 -28.43 -0.12 -20.33
CA LYS A 31 -29.89 -0.04 -20.40
C LYS A 31 -30.56 -1.04 -19.46
N SER A 32 -30.14 -2.30 -19.44
CA SER A 32 -30.75 -3.31 -18.54
C SER A 32 -30.56 -2.98 -17.06
N LEU A 33 -29.48 -2.28 -16.68
CA LEU A 33 -29.30 -1.76 -15.32
C LEU A 33 -30.25 -0.58 -15.03
N ARG A 34 -30.43 0.33 -16.00
CA ARG A 34 -31.36 1.48 -15.86
C ARG A 34 -32.82 1.04 -15.78
N ASP A 35 -33.20 0.01 -16.52
CA ASP A 35 -34.54 -0.57 -16.47
C ASP A 35 -34.86 -1.14 -15.06
N LYS A 36 -33.83 -1.45 -14.26
CA LYS A 36 -33.93 -1.84 -12.84
C LYS A 36 -33.87 -0.66 -11.86
N GLY A 37 -33.81 0.58 -12.37
CA GLY A 37 -33.66 1.79 -11.56
C GLY A 37 -32.23 2.02 -11.03
N TRP A 38 -31.22 1.32 -11.57
CA TRP A 38 -29.83 1.48 -11.14
C TRP A 38 -29.07 2.44 -12.04
N THR A 39 -28.06 3.09 -11.47
CA THR A 39 -27.19 4.05 -12.18
C THR A 39 -25.82 3.45 -12.41
N PHE A 40 -25.34 3.58 -13.64
CA PHE A 40 -24.02 3.09 -14.06
C PHE A 40 -23.03 4.24 -14.21
N ILE A 41 -21.87 4.13 -13.56
CA ILE A 41 -20.77 5.11 -13.52
C ILE A 41 -19.51 4.43 -14.05
N THR A 42 -19.04 4.84 -15.22
CA THR A 42 -17.91 4.19 -15.92
C THR A 42 -16.58 4.33 -15.15
N SER A 43 -16.27 5.53 -14.68
CA SER A 43 -15.00 5.88 -14.06
C SER A 43 -15.24 6.51 -12.68
N PRO A 44 -15.62 5.71 -11.68
CA PRO A 44 -15.82 6.21 -10.33
C PRO A 44 -14.50 6.63 -9.70
N ASP A 45 -14.57 7.52 -8.70
CA ASP A 45 -13.42 7.85 -7.88
C ASP A 45 -13.07 6.68 -6.93
N ILE A 46 -11.78 6.49 -6.64
CA ILE A 46 -11.32 5.41 -5.75
C ILE A 46 -11.85 5.52 -4.31
N SER A 47 -12.34 6.70 -3.92
CA SER A 47 -12.99 6.94 -2.62
C SER A 47 -14.20 6.06 -2.34
N ILE A 48 -14.83 5.45 -3.36
CA ILE A 48 -15.92 4.49 -3.15
C ILE A 48 -15.46 3.22 -2.40
N ALA A 49 -14.16 2.95 -2.33
CA ALA A 49 -13.57 1.84 -1.58
C ALA A 49 -13.08 2.25 -0.18
N TYR A 50 -13.28 3.51 0.24
CA TYR A 50 -12.89 3.95 1.59
C TYR A 50 -13.69 3.20 2.66
N GLY A 51 -13.01 2.87 3.76
CA GLY A 51 -13.58 2.05 4.83
C GLY A 51 -13.62 0.54 4.56
N LEU A 52 -13.34 0.10 3.33
CA LEU A 52 -13.14 -1.32 3.02
C LEU A 52 -11.67 -1.68 3.21
N ASN A 53 -11.39 -2.70 4.03
CA ASN A 53 -10.05 -3.08 4.43
C ASN A 53 -9.85 -4.59 4.61
N ARG A 54 -10.86 -5.43 4.39
CA ARG A 54 -10.70 -6.88 4.30
C ARG A 54 -10.37 -7.32 2.88
N PRO A 55 -9.56 -8.37 2.67
CA PRO A 55 -9.24 -8.87 1.34
C PRO A 55 -10.49 -9.07 0.47
N PRO A 56 -10.52 -8.53 -0.76
CA PRO A 56 -9.36 -8.07 -1.54
C PRO A 56 -8.90 -6.63 -1.25
N PHE A 57 -9.62 -5.89 -0.43
CA PHE A 57 -9.22 -4.54 -0.03
C PHE A 57 -8.05 -4.59 0.96
N GLY A 58 -7.26 -3.52 0.97
CA GLY A 58 -6.10 -3.44 1.85
C GLY A 58 -4.91 -4.34 1.47
N VAL A 59 -4.97 -5.00 0.30
CA VAL A 59 -3.89 -5.85 -0.22
C VAL A 59 -3.34 -5.24 -1.52
N GLY A 60 -2.04 -5.41 -1.74
CA GLY A 60 -1.35 -4.97 -2.95
C GLY A 60 -1.33 -3.47 -3.18
N PHE A 61 -0.78 -3.09 -4.33
CA PHE A 61 -0.64 -1.73 -4.86
C PHE A 61 -1.50 -1.54 -6.11
N GLN A 62 -1.32 -0.43 -6.83
CA GLN A 62 -2.01 -0.11 -8.08
C GLN A 62 -3.54 -0.26 -7.99
N ARG A 63 -4.09 0.20 -6.86
CA ARG A 63 -5.50 -0.02 -6.55
C ARG A 63 -6.37 0.90 -7.41
N SER A 64 -7.34 0.31 -8.06
CA SER A 64 -8.25 1.02 -8.96
C SER A 64 -9.66 0.46 -8.88
N VAL A 65 -10.61 1.31 -9.26
CA VAL A 65 -12.02 0.95 -9.41
C VAL A 65 -12.52 1.35 -10.78
N ASP A 66 -13.43 0.56 -11.32
CA ASP A 66 -14.12 0.83 -12.58
C ASP A 66 -15.55 0.28 -12.55
N ASP A 67 -16.38 0.74 -13.49
CA ASP A 67 -17.72 0.19 -13.71
C ASP A 67 -18.60 0.12 -12.43
N GLN A 68 -18.78 1.25 -11.74
CA GLN A 68 -19.66 1.30 -10.56
C GLN A 68 -21.15 1.29 -10.97
N ILE A 69 -21.95 0.59 -10.18
CA ILE A 69 -23.40 0.49 -10.24
C ILE A 69 -23.92 0.87 -8.86
N VAL A 70 -24.79 1.87 -8.80
CA VAL A 70 -25.47 2.28 -7.57
C VAL A 70 -26.97 2.07 -7.71
N GLY A 71 -27.61 1.64 -6.64
CA GLY A 71 -29.04 1.38 -6.62
C GLY A 71 -29.53 1.05 -5.21
N ALA A 72 -30.75 0.54 -5.12
CA ALA A 72 -31.31 -0.01 -3.90
C ALA A 72 -31.71 -1.47 -4.11
N ALA A 73 -31.52 -2.30 -3.09
CA ALA A 73 -32.09 -3.63 -3.00
C ALA A 73 -33.63 -3.54 -2.76
N PRO A 74 -34.39 -4.64 -2.90
CA PRO A 74 -35.85 -4.60 -2.73
C PRO A 74 -36.32 -4.15 -1.33
N ASP A 75 -35.49 -4.32 -0.30
CA ASP A 75 -35.75 -3.84 1.06
C ASP A 75 -35.45 -2.34 1.25
N GLY A 76 -35.04 -1.64 0.19
CA GLY A 76 -34.65 -0.22 0.20
C GLY A 76 -33.20 0.03 0.61
N THR A 77 -32.43 -1.00 0.96
CA THR A 77 -31.02 -0.84 1.33
C THR A 77 -30.21 -0.35 0.12
N PRO A 78 -29.48 0.78 0.22
CA PRO A 78 -28.63 1.23 -0.87
C PRO A 78 -27.43 0.30 -1.03
N PHE A 79 -27.01 0.07 -2.27
CA PHE A 79 -25.81 -0.71 -2.58
C PHE A 79 -24.90 0.03 -3.57
N SER A 80 -23.62 -0.33 -3.53
CA SER A 80 -22.63 0.03 -4.54
C SER A 80 -21.93 -1.24 -5.01
N ALA A 81 -22.13 -1.60 -6.27
CA ALA A 81 -21.42 -2.68 -6.94
C ALA A 81 -20.36 -2.08 -7.87
N PHE A 82 -19.11 -2.52 -7.82
CA PHE A 82 -18.05 -1.95 -8.64
C PHE A 82 -16.95 -2.98 -8.89
N ARG A 83 -16.15 -2.78 -9.93
CA ARG A 83 -14.96 -3.60 -10.14
C ARG A 83 -13.84 -2.99 -9.33
N TYR A 84 -13.10 -3.84 -8.63
CA TYR A 84 -11.90 -3.46 -7.91
C TYR A 84 -10.72 -4.23 -8.49
N ARG A 85 -9.54 -3.63 -8.49
CA ARG A 85 -8.30 -4.27 -8.93
C ARG A 85 -7.14 -3.76 -8.09
N SER A 86 -6.15 -4.61 -7.88
CA SER A 86 -4.85 -4.31 -7.28
C SER A 86 -3.78 -5.21 -7.90
N SER A 87 -2.50 -4.98 -7.59
CA SER A 87 -1.40 -5.84 -8.03
C SER A 87 -1.53 -7.29 -7.55
N GLU A 88 -2.22 -7.52 -6.42
CA GLU A 88 -2.39 -8.84 -5.79
C GLU A 88 -3.76 -9.46 -6.03
N TRP A 89 -4.69 -8.70 -6.61
CA TRP A 89 -6.05 -9.17 -6.84
C TRP A 89 -6.67 -8.57 -8.08
N SER A 90 -7.13 -9.44 -8.96
CA SER A 90 -7.91 -9.07 -10.13
C SER A 90 -8.95 -10.15 -10.35
N THR A 91 -10.22 -9.75 -10.47
CA THR A 91 -11.32 -10.65 -10.78
C THR A 91 -12.09 -10.16 -11.99
N SER A 92 -12.83 -11.10 -12.58
CA SER A 92 -13.82 -10.79 -13.59
C SER A 92 -15.15 -10.34 -12.99
N GLY A 93 -15.44 -10.57 -11.71
CA GLY A 93 -16.68 -10.16 -11.05
C GLY A 93 -16.72 -8.72 -10.53
N TYR A 94 -17.83 -8.39 -9.87
CA TYR A 94 -18.00 -7.18 -9.07
C TYR A 94 -17.70 -7.45 -7.58
N VAL A 95 -17.42 -6.39 -6.83
CA VAL A 95 -17.64 -6.35 -5.38
C VAL A 95 -18.93 -5.57 -5.13
N VAL A 96 -19.78 -6.02 -4.22
CA VAL A 96 -21.02 -5.33 -3.83
C VAL A 96 -20.94 -4.98 -2.36
N ALA A 97 -21.05 -3.70 -2.03
CA ALA A 97 -21.05 -3.20 -0.66
C ALA A 97 -22.42 -2.62 -0.29
N MET A 98 -22.92 -2.97 0.91
CA MET A 98 -24.13 -2.40 1.51
C MET A 98 -23.83 -1.91 2.94
N PRO A 99 -24.38 -0.75 3.35
CA PRO A 99 -24.12 -0.21 4.67
C PRO A 99 -24.88 -0.98 5.74
N LEU A 100 -24.19 -1.30 6.83
CA LEU A 100 -24.77 -1.88 8.05
C LEU A 100 -25.39 -0.81 8.97
N GLY A 101 -25.08 0.48 8.74
CA GLY A 101 -25.53 1.61 9.57
C GLY A 101 -24.75 1.79 10.87
N ARG A 102 -23.92 0.81 11.24
CA ARG A 102 -22.94 0.86 12.34
C ARG A 102 -21.76 -0.06 12.02
N SER A 103 -20.61 0.19 12.63
CA SER A 103 -19.49 -0.74 12.57
C SER A 103 -19.76 -2.01 13.36
N LEU A 104 -19.48 -3.15 12.76
CA LEU A 104 -19.49 -4.45 13.41
C LEU A 104 -18.09 -5.10 13.36
N PRO A 105 -17.78 -6.04 14.27
CA PRO A 105 -16.52 -6.79 14.22
C PRO A 105 -16.36 -7.47 12.84
N PRO A 106 -15.19 -7.32 12.19
CA PRO A 106 -14.97 -7.95 10.90
C PRO A 106 -15.09 -9.48 11.00
N THR A 107 -15.93 -10.08 10.15
CA THR A 107 -16.17 -11.53 10.12
C THR A 107 -16.44 -12.01 8.70
N GLU A 108 -16.15 -13.27 8.41
CA GLU A 108 -16.63 -13.92 7.19
C GLU A 108 -18.03 -14.49 7.45
N ILE A 109 -18.89 -14.47 6.43
CA ILE A 109 -20.26 -14.96 6.49
C ILE A 109 -20.38 -16.11 5.50
N THR A 110 -20.89 -17.23 5.97
CA THR A 110 -21.25 -18.34 5.09
C THR A 110 -22.45 -17.94 4.23
N ALA A 111 -22.24 -17.81 2.93
CA ALA A 111 -23.29 -17.57 1.95
C ALA A 111 -23.70 -18.88 1.25
N SER A 112 -24.88 -18.88 0.64
CA SER A 112 -25.39 -20.06 -0.09
C SER A 112 -24.85 -20.14 -1.52
N GLY A 113 -24.55 -18.97 -2.12
CA GLY A 113 -23.91 -18.87 -3.43
C GLY A 113 -22.39 -19.11 -3.43
N PRO A 114 -21.76 -19.14 -4.62
CA PRO A 114 -20.31 -19.34 -4.79
C PRO A 114 -19.47 -18.11 -4.43
N TRP A 115 -20.10 -17.00 -4.05
CA TRP A 115 -19.45 -15.75 -3.70
C TRP A 115 -19.03 -15.73 -2.22
N ARG A 116 -17.96 -14.99 -1.94
CA ARG A 116 -17.52 -14.73 -0.56
C ARG A 116 -18.28 -13.54 -0.01
N VAL A 117 -18.80 -13.66 1.22
CA VAL A 117 -19.48 -12.55 1.91
C VAL A 117 -18.77 -12.27 3.22
N GLN A 118 -18.56 -11.00 3.53
CA GLN A 118 -17.85 -10.58 4.73
C GLN A 118 -18.43 -9.30 5.33
N VAL A 119 -18.33 -9.17 6.65
CA VAL A 119 -18.46 -7.89 7.36
C VAL A 119 -17.12 -7.21 7.33
N ASP A 120 -17.12 -5.95 6.89
CA ASP A 120 -15.96 -5.08 6.84
C ASP A 120 -16.33 -3.73 7.46
N HIS A 121 -16.08 -3.60 8.77
CA HIS A 121 -16.44 -2.44 9.57
C HIS A 121 -17.94 -2.11 9.44
N ALA A 122 -18.28 -1.00 8.76
CA ALA A 122 -19.65 -0.52 8.59
C ALA A 122 -20.36 -1.10 7.35
N TRP A 123 -19.75 -2.09 6.69
CA TRP A 123 -20.24 -2.65 5.43
C TRP A 123 -20.42 -4.17 5.52
N ILE A 124 -21.43 -4.69 4.84
CA ILE A 124 -21.44 -6.07 4.39
C ILE A 124 -21.06 -6.09 2.91
N VAL A 125 -20.13 -6.97 2.56
CA VAL A 125 -19.48 -6.98 1.25
C VAL A 125 -19.54 -8.36 0.65
N LEU A 126 -20.06 -8.44 -0.56
CA LEU A 126 -20.01 -9.62 -1.42
C LEU A 126 -18.87 -9.44 -2.43
N VAL A 127 -18.01 -10.45 -2.55
CA VAL A 127 -16.83 -10.46 -3.41
C VAL A 127 -17.05 -11.47 -4.54
N GLU A 128 -16.74 -11.05 -5.78
CA GLU A 128 -16.94 -11.82 -7.02
C GLU A 128 -18.42 -12.00 -7.44
N ALA A 129 -19.22 -10.96 -7.29
CA ALA A 129 -20.58 -10.91 -7.81
C ALA A 129 -20.61 -11.06 -9.35
N PRO A 130 -21.68 -11.67 -9.91
CA PRO A 130 -21.91 -11.75 -11.35
C PRO A 130 -21.97 -10.38 -12.01
N LYS A 131 -21.64 -10.33 -13.30
CA LYS A 131 -21.67 -9.09 -14.11
C LYS A 131 -22.95 -8.89 -14.90
N ASP A 132 -23.67 -9.94 -15.25
CA ASP A 132 -24.94 -9.79 -15.95
C ASP A 132 -26.00 -9.24 -14.98
N ALA A 133 -26.87 -8.37 -15.49
CA ALA A 133 -27.79 -7.60 -14.66
C ALA A 133 -28.77 -8.49 -13.86
N GLU A 134 -29.17 -9.64 -14.41
CA GLU A 134 -30.14 -10.54 -13.78
C GLU A 134 -29.50 -11.34 -12.64
N SER A 135 -28.30 -11.90 -12.85
CA SER A 135 -27.59 -12.62 -11.78
C SER A 135 -27.04 -11.66 -10.72
N LEU A 136 -26.65 -10.44 -11.10
CA LEU A 136 -26.28 -9.39 -10.15
C LEU A 136 -27.46 -9.01 -9.25
N GLU A 137 -28.68 -8.90 -9.80
CA GLU A 137 -29.89 -8.65 -9.01
C GLU A 137 -30.12 -9.75 -7.98
N ARG A 138 -30.01 -11.02 -8.36
CA ARG A 138 -30.13 -12.14 -7.42
C ARG A 138 -29.08 -12.07 -6.30
N ALA A 139 -27.83 -11.73 -6.63
CA ALA A 139 -26.77 -11.55 -5.64
C ALA A 139 -27.04 -10.37 -4.69
N ILE A 140 -27.62 -9.27 -5.19
CA ILE A 140 -28.03 -8.12 -4.36
C ILE A 140 -29.16 -8.50 -3.39
N VAL A 141 -30.15 -9.28 -3.85
CA VAL A 141 -31.23 -9.77 -2.98
C VAL A 141 -30.68 -10.66 -1.87
N GLU A 142 -29.83 -11.64 -2.21
CA GLU A 142 -29.20 -12.53 -1.23
C GLU A 142 -28.36 -11.73 -0.22
N LEU A 143 -27.59 -10.73 -0.67
CA LEU A 143 -26.79 -9.88 0.22
C LEU A 143 -27.66 -9.05 1.17
N ALA A 144 -28.80 -8.54 0.71
CA ALA A 144 -29.73 -7.79 1.56
C ALA A 144 -30.38 -8.69 2.64
N GLU A 145 -30.73 -9.93 2.31
CA GLU A 145 -31.21 -10.91 3.28
C GLU A 145 -30.14 -11.24 4.33
N LEU A 146 -28.90 -11.52 3.89
CA LEU A 146 -27.77 -11.75 4.79
C LEU A 146 -27.49 -10.54 5.69
N ARG A 147 -27.58 -9.32 5.14
CA ARG A 147 -27.47 -8.08 5.90
C ARG A 147 -28.50 -8.02 7.03
N GLY A 148 -29.77 -8.32 6.73
CA GLY A 148 -30.82 -8.39 7.73
C GLY A 148 -30.51 -9.40 8.84
N GLY A 149 -30.02 -10.59 8.47
CA GLY A 149 -29.61 -11.63 9.42
C GLY A 149 -28.43 -11.23 10.31
N VAL A 150 -27.41 -10.54 9.76
CA VAL A 150 -26.27 -10.01 10.52
C VAL A 150 -26.73 -8.97 11.53
N LEU A 151 -27.60 -8.04 11.11
CA LEU A 151 -28.12 -7.00 11.99
C LEU A 151 -29.02 -7.56 13.10
N ALA A 152 -29.82 -8.57 12.80
CA ALA A 152 -30.69 -9.23 13.78
C ALA A 152 -29.92 -10.10 14.79
N SER A 153 -28.83 -10.75 14.36
CA SER A 153 -27.99 -11.59 15.24
C SER A 153 -26.98 -10.78 16.06
N SER A 154 -26.62 -9.59 15.60
CA SER A 154 -25.72 -8.69 16.32
C SER A 154 -26.49 -7.88 17.36
N GLY A 155 -26.21 -8.10 18.65
CA GLY A 155 -26.80 -7.31 19.73
C GLY A 155 -26.64 -5.79 19.55
N PRO A 156 -27.53 -4.96 20.12
CA PRO A 156 -27.47 -3.50 19.96
C PRO A 156 -26.16 -2.88 20.46
N ASP A 157 -25.51 -3.52 21.44
CA ASP A 157 -24.27 -3.05 22.07
C ASP A 157 -22.99 -3.56 21.41
N VAL A 158 -23.10 -4.42 20.39
CA VAL A 158 -21.92 -4.91 19.64
C VAL A 158 -21.42 -3.79 18.74
N ILE A 159 -20.22 -3.29 19.04
CA ILE A 159 -19.55 -2.22 18.31
C ILE A 159 -18.23 -2.74 17.75
N GLY A 160 -18.08 -2.65 16.43
CA GLY A 160 -16.81 -2.92 15.75
C GLY A 160 -15.89 -1.70 15.69
N PRO A 161 -14.64 -1.88 15.24
CA PRO A 161 -13.74 -0.76 14.99
C PRO A 161 -14.32 0.22 13.96
N PRO A 162 -13.96 1.52 14.02
CA PRO A 162 -14.36 2.47 12.98
C PRO A 162 -13.70 2.11 11.65
N PRO A 163 -14.40 2.29 10.50
CA PRO A 163 -13.80 2.09 9.19
C PRO A 163 -12.59 3.02 8.99
N PRO A 164 -11.52 2.58 8.32
CA PRO A 164 -10.42 3.46 7.96
C PRO A 164 -10.93 4.66 7.13
N PRO A 165 -10.47 5.89 7.41
CA PRO A 165 -10.98 7.10 6.76
C PRO A 165 -10.57 7.24 5.28
N GLY A 166 -9.70 6.36 4.80
CA GLY A 166 -9.23 6.30 3.42
C GLY A 166 -8.71 4.90 3.09
N LEU A 167 -8.02 4.76 1.96
CA LEU A 167 -7.36 3.50 1.62
C LEU A 167 -6.23 3.23 2.63
N SER A 168 -6.17 1.98 3.10
CA SER A 168 -5.20 1.52 4.10
C SER A 168 -4.80 0.08 3.79
N PHE A 169 -3.97 -0.55 4.61
CA PHE A 169 -3.58 -1.96 4.43
C PHE A 169 -4.31 -2.86 5.40
N HIS A 170 -4.65 -4.08 4.96
CA HIS A 170 -5.25 -5.08 5.84
C HIS A 170 -4.30 -5.35 7.00
N GLU A 171 -4.84 -5.45 8.22
CA GLU A 171 -4.10 -5.59 9.49
C GLU A 171 -3.19 -4.40 9.85
N ARG A 172 -3.15 -3.35 9.01
CA ARG A 172 -2.39 -2.11 9.22
C ARG A 172 -3.25 -0.89 8.91
N PRO A 173 -4.42 -0.71 9.57
CA PRO A 173 -5.35 0.38 9.28
C PRO A 173 -4.76 1.78 9.54
N TRP A 174 -3.66 1.88 10.29
CA TRP A 174 -2.91 3.12 10.53
C TRP A 174 -1.93 3.48 9.40
N TRP A 175 -1.73 2.60 8.42
CA TRP A 175 -1.02 2.93 7.18
C TRP A 175 -2.01 3.51 6.19
N ARG A 176 -1.67 4.66 5.63
CA ARG A 176 -2.46 5.28 4.58
C ARG A 176 -1.85 4.95 3.23
N TYR A 177 -2.71 4.57 2.30
CA TYR A 177 -2.35 4.35 0.91
C TYR A 177 -2.90 5.49 0.05
N VAL A 178 -2.01 6.15 -0.69
CA VAL A 178 -2.37 7.20 -1.64
C VAL A 178 -1.94 6.74 -3.03
N PRO A 179 -2.87 6.55 -3.98
CA PRO A 179 -2.52 6.03 -5.30
C PRO A 179 -1.52 6.90 -6.05
N ARG A 180 -1.68 8.23 -5.96
CA ARG A 180 -0.80 9.21 -6.56
C ARG A 180 -0.88 10.55 -5.84
N ASP A 181 0.27 11.12 -5.51
CA ASP A 181 0.44 12.49 -5.04
C ASP A 181 1.91 12.89 -5.18
N ASP A 182 2.20 13.68 -6.21
CA ASP A 182 3.57 14.04 -6.59
C ASP A 182 4.28 14.90 -5.50
N SER A 183 3.53 15.50 -4.56
CA SER A 183 4.12 16.22 -3.42
C SER A 183 4.86 15.32 -2.44
N PHE A 184 4.61 14.01 -2.46
CA PHE A 184 5.32 13.06 -1.60
C PHE A 184 6.80 12.88 -1.97
N LEU A 185 7.22 13.32 -3.17
CA LEU A 185 8.62 13.34 -3.57
C LEU A 185 9.47 14.26 -2.68
N ASP A 186 8.88 15.27 -2.04
CA ASP A 186 9.59 16.17 -1.13
C ASP A 186 9.99 15.50 0.20
N TYR A 187 9.38 14.36 0.52
CA TYR A 187 9.63 13.64 1.77
C TYR A 187 10.70 12.55 1.66
N VAL A 188 11.11 12.23 0.43
CA VAL A 188 12.10 11.18 0.14
C VAL A 188 13.22 11.67 -0.77
N SER A 189 14.40 11.12 -0.59
CA SER A 189 15.53 11.32 -1.49
C SER A 189 15.31 10.49 -2.75
N HIS A 190 15.16 11.16 -3.89
CA HIS A 190 14.83 10.54 -5.16
C HIS A 190 15.76 11.05 -6.28
N THR A 191 15.77 10.33 -7.40
CA THR A 191 16.48 10.74 -8.60
C THR A 191 15.87 12.02 -9.19
N ARG A 192 16.63 13.12 -9.21
CA ARG A 192 16.15 14.44 -9.68
C ARG A 192 16.38 14.75 -11.15
N GLY A 193 17.15 13.90 -11.84
CA GLY A 193 17.43 14.07 -13.26
C GLY A 193 16.25 13.61 -14.11
N GLY A 194 16.01 14.27 -15.24
CA GLY A 194 14.92 13.94 -16.16
C GLY A 194 13.75 14.92 -16.06
N ARG A 195 12.56 14.45 -16.39
CA ARG A 195 11.29 15.21 -16.37
C ARG A 195 10.11 14.29 -16.07
N ASN A 196 8.92 14.88 -15.90
CA ASN A 196 7.68 14.16 -15.64
C ASN A 196 7.79 13.22 -14.42
N HIS A 197 8.36 13.74 -13.33
CA HIS A 197 8.49 13.03 -12.07
C HIS A 197 7.12 12.83 -11.44
N GLN A 198 6.79 11.60 -11.08
CA GLN A 198 5.49 11.25 -10.49
C GLN A 198 5.69 10.30 -9.31
N ALA A 199 4.92 10.51 -8.24
CA ALA A 199 4.88 9.60 -7.10
C ALA A 199 3.58 8.80 -7.09
N HIS A 200 3.72 7.48 -7.16
CA HIS A 200 2.64 6.51 -7.16
C HIS A 200 2.79 5.54 -5.99
N ASP A 201 1.71 4.81 -5.70
CA ASP A 201 1.71 3.71 -4.73
C ASP A 201 2.29 4.11 -3.36
N ILE A 202 1.89 5.28 -2.89
CA ILE A 202 2.42 5.89 -1.68
C ILE A 202 1.83 5.18 -0.47
N VAL A 203 2.69 4.80 0.47
CA VAL A 203 2.32 4.32 1.80
C VAL A 203 2.98 5.22 2.83
N HIS A 204 2.21 5.75 3.75
CA HIS A 204 2.77 6.56 4.83
C HIS A 204 2.05 6.31 6.16
N SER A 205 2.77 6.52 7.26
CA SER A 205 2.23 6.41 8.61
C SER A 205 3.07 7.22 9.59
N GLU A 206 2.44 7.74 10.65
CA GLU A 206 3.13 8.35 11.81
C GLU A 206 3.88 7.31 12.65
N ASN A 207 3.39 6.07 12.60
CA ASN A 207 4.08 4.88 13.10
C ASN A 207 4.72 5.08 14.48
N ALA A 208 3.95 5.64 15.43
CA ALA A 208 4.33 5.82 16.84
C ALA A 208 5.77 6.34 17.05
N GLY A 209 6.12 7.46 16.40
CA GLY A 209 7.41 8.14 16.58
C GLY A 209 8.49 7.76 15.56
N LEU A 210 8.21 6.78 14.68
CA LEU A 210 9.06 6.39 13.55
C LEU A 210 8.31 6.52 12.23
N PRO A 211 7.85 7.73 11.86
CA PRO A 211 7.11 7.92 10.62
C PRO A 211 7.92 7.44 9.42
N PHE A 212 7.21 6.95 8.41
CA PHE A 212 7.82 6.57 7.15
C PHE A 212 6.98 7.00 5.96
N VAL A 213 7.66 7.15 4.83
CA VAL A 213 7.06 7.29 3.50
C VAL A 213 7.70 6.26 2.60
N ARG A 214 6.87 5.46 1.94
CA ARG A 214 7.23 4.56 0.85
C ARG A 214 6.51 5.01 -0.41
N LEU A 215 7.17 5.08 -1.55
CA LEU A 215 6.53 5.41 -2.83
C LEU A 215 7.26 4.78 -4.01
N ARG A 216 6.56 4.63 -5.13
CA ARG A 216 7.17 4.39 -6.43
C ARG A 216 7.33 5.74 -7.13
N HIS A 217 8.54 6.03 -7.56
CA HIS A 217 8.88 7.24 -8.30
C HIS A 217 9.15 6.88 -9.75
N ASP A 218 8.35 7.45 -10.66
CA ASP A 218 8.47 7.26 -12.10
C ASP A 218 8.93 8.56 -12.77
N TRP A 219 9.85 8.50 -13.73
CA TRP A 219 10.34 9.66 -14.47
C TRP A 219 10.77 9.31 -15.89
N GLU A 220 10.99 10.34 -16.71
CA GLU A 220 11.39 10.20 -18.11
C GLU A 220 12.72 10.90 -18.41
N THR A 221 13.51 10.31 -19.30
CA THR A 221 14.66 10.97 -19.93
C THR A 221 14.55 10.89 -21.44
N THR A 222 15.17 11.83 -22.16
CA THR A 222 15.22 11.81 -23.63
C THR A 222 16.63 11.54 -24.11
N ARG A 223 16.78 10.65 -25.09
CA ARG A 223 18.04 10.42 -25.80
C ARG A 223 17.87 10.63 -27.31
N THR A 224 18.87 11.24 -27.93
CA THR A 224 18.92 11.40 -29.39
C THR A 224 19.65 10.23 -30.01
N VAL A 225 18.95 9.45 -30.82
CA VAL A 225 19.51 8.32 -31.57
C VAL A 225 19.72 8.74 -33.02
N ARG A 226 20.91 8.47 -33.57
CA ARG A 226 21.23 8.68 -34.99
C ARG A 226 21.15 7.34 -35.71
N ASP A 227 20.39 7.27 -36.79
CA ASP A 227 20.34 6.07 -37.63
C ASP A 227 21.57 5.98 -38.56
N SER A 228 21.71 4.85 -39.24
CA SER A 228 22.79 4.61 -40.21
C SER A 228 22.76 5.55 -41.42
N GLU A 229 21.67 6.29 -41.62
CA GLU A 229 21.48 7.27 -42.71
C GLU A 229 21.68 8.72 -42.23
N GLY A 230 22.13 8.91 -40.98
CA GLY A 230 22.45 10.22 -40.41
C GLY A 230 21.24 11.02 -39.91
N ARG A 231 20.01 10.46 -39.97
CA ARG A 231 18.82 11.10 -39.38
C ARG A 231 18.83 10.94 -37.88
N THR A 232 18.32 11.94 -37.18
CA THR A 232 18.20 11.91 -35.72
C THR A 232 16.75 11.70 -35.32
N ARG A 233 16.52 10.83 -34.34
CA ARG A 233 15.23 10.67 -33.68
C ARG A 233 15.39 10.83 -32.18
N THR A 234 14.39 11.41 -31.53
CA THR A 234 14.33 11.48 -30.07
C THR A 234 13.58 10.25 -29.57
N GLU A 235 14.21 9.49 -28.67
CA GLU A 235 13.57 8.42 -27.92
C GLU A 235 13.35 8.88 -26.48
N VAL A 236 12.19 8.51 -25.92
CA VAL A 236 11.86 8.73 -24.50
C VAL A 236 12.10 7.42 -23.77
N ASP A 237 12.98 7.45 -22.77
CA ASP A 237 13.23 6.34 -21.86
C ASP A 237 12.42 6.57 -20.58
N HIS A 238 11.70 5.54 -20.14
CA HIS A 238 10.93 5.54 -18.89
C HIS A 238 11.71 4.82 -17.80
N HIS A 239 11.76 5.43 -16.62
CA HIS A 239 12.47 4.91 -15.46
C HIS A 239 11.55 4.84 -14.25
N SER A 240 11.87 3.93 -13.33
CA SER A 240 11.12 3.75 -12.09
C SER A 240 12.07 3.32 -10.98
N GLU A 241 11.85 3.82 -9.78
CA GLU A 241 12.51 3.39 -8.55
C GLU A 241 11.49 3.28 -7.42
N VAL A 242 11.71 2.36 -6.48
CA VAL A 242 10.89 2.25 -5.26
C VAL A 242 11.72 2.72 -4.07
N LEU A 243 11.18 3.70 -3.36
CA LEU A 243 11.84 4.40 -2.26
C LEU A 243 11.07 4.12 -0.98
N CYS A 244 11.79 4.00 0.14
CA CYS A 244 11.21 4.06 1.47
C CYS A 244 12.20 4.73 2.42
N GLU A 245 11.73 5.78 3.09
CA GLU A 245 12.49 6.47 4.12
C GLU A 245 11.70 6.50 5.41
N PHE A 246 12.36 6.11 6.50
CA PHE A 246 11.88 6.31 7.86
C PHE A 246 12.45 7.63 8.39
N ARG A 247 11.86 8.17 9.46
CA ARG A 247 12.42 9.32 10.18
C ARG A 247 12.33 9.09 11.68
N ALA A 248 13.37 9.50 12.40
CA ALA A 248 13.30 9.67 13.84
C ALA A 248 12.56 10.99 14.13
N ALA A 249 11.36 10.92 14.71
CA ALA A 249 10.62 12.10 15.17
C ALA A 249 11.15 12.66 16.51
N PHE A 250 12.40 12.34 16.85
CA PHE A 250 13.06 12.66 18.10
C PHE A 250 14.56 12.90 17.84
N PRO A 251 15.25 13.69 18.70
CA PRO A 251 16.69 13.91 18.57
C PRO A 251 17.48 12.60 18.60
N PHE A 252 18.28 12.36 17.55
CA PHE A 252 19.25 11.27 17.50
C PHE A 252 20.47 11.70 16.70
N ARG A 253 21.68 11.27 17.12
CA ARG A 253 22.91 11.65 16.40
C ARG A 253 23.18 10.67 15.25
N PRO A 254 23.90 11.11 14.20
CA PRO A 254 24.21 10.25 13.07
C PRO A 254 24.95 8.98 13.47
N LEU A 255 24.46 7.85 12.98
CA LEU A 255 25.04 6.53 13.18
C LEU A 255 24.61 5.63 12.03
N SER A 256 25.55 4.83 11.49
CA SER A 256 25.22 3.83 10.49
C SER A 256 25.77 2.46 10.86
N VAL A 257 25.08 1.42 10.41
CA VAL A 257 25.49 0.02 10.53
C VAL A 257 25.47 -0.59 9.14
N ASN A 258 26.61 -1.11 8.68
CA ASN A 258 26.81 -1.70 7.34
C ASN A 258 26.44 -0.80 6.15
N TRP A 259 26.09 0.46 6.39
CA TRP A 259 25.71 1.44 5.37
C TRP A 259 26.57 2.70 5.45
N GLY A 260 26.47 3.50 4.39
CA GLY A 260 26.96 4.87 4.35
C GLY A 260 28.48 4.99 4.37
N TRP A 261 28.94 6.23 4.26
CA TRP A 261 30.35 6.61 4.26
C TRP A 261 30.67 7.71 5.28
N LEU A 262 29.65 8.28 5.93
CA LEU A 262 29.79 9.35 6.91
C LEU A 262 30.32 8.82 8.26
N GLY A 263 31.28 9.55 8.84
CA GLY A 263 31.89 9.21 10.13
C GLY A 263 33.03 8.20 10.06
N LYS A 264 33.73 8.03 11.18
CA LYS A 264 34.82 7.04 11.30
C LYS A 264 34.23 5.67 11.64
N THR A 265 34.87 4.62 11.14
CA THR A 265 34.52 3.24 11.54
C THR A 265 34.88 3.04 13.00
N GLN A 266 33.96 2.46 13.77
CA GLN A 266 34.13 2.18 15.20
C GLN A 266 34.52 0.72 15.40
N LYS A 267 35.20 0.44 16.52
CA LYS A 267 35.58 -0.92 16.94
C LYS A 267 35.08 -1.14 18.36
N PHE A 268 34.50 -2.31 18.58
CA PHE A 268 33.92 -2.72 19.86
C PHE A 268 34.64 -3.95 20.41
N GLU A 269 34.38 -4.29 21.67
CA GLU A 269 35.06 -5.38 22.37
C GLU A 269 34.78 -6.77 21.77
N LEU A 270 33.63 -6.95 21.12
CA LEU A 270 33.24 -8.23 20.54
C LEU A 270 33.74 -8.35 19.09
N GLU A 271 34.76 -9.17 18.86
CA GLU A 271 35.36 -9.38 17.53
C GLU A 271 34.32 -9.88 16.51
N ALA A 272 33.51 -10.87 16.89
CA ALA A 272 32.44 -11.41 16.05
C ALA A 272 31.40 -10.35 15.62
N PHE A 273 31.19 -9.31 16.44
CA PHE A 273 30.35 -8.16 16.08
C PHE A 273 31.03 -7.30 15.01
N ASN A 274 32.30 -6.94 15.21
CA ASN A 274 33.05 -6.10 14.28
C ASN A 274 33.19 -6.72 12.88
N ASP A 275 33.22 -8.05 12.78
CA ASP A 275 33.27 -8.77 11.51
C ASP A 275 31.96 -8.70 10.72
N ARG A 276 30.82 -8.68 11.42
CA ARG A 276 29.48 -8.71 10.80
C ARG A 276 28.82 -7.34 10.68
N CYS A 277 29.15 -6.41 11.58
CA CYS A 277 28.53 -5.10 11.70
C CYS A 277 29.60 -4.00 11.65
N LYS A 278 29.70 -3.33 10.50
CA LYS A 278 30.53 -2.14 10.35
C LYS A 278 29.77 -0.90 10.80
N VAL A 279 30.01 -0.48 12.04
CA VAL A 279 29.41 0.76 12.58
C VAL A 279 30.25 1.97 12.19
N ARG A 280 29.59 3.04 11.73
CA ARG A 280 30.21 4.35 11.56
C ARG A 280 29.45 5.41 12.34
N ALA A 281 30.19 6.34 12.94
CA ALA A 281 29.64 7.48 13.65
C ALA A 281 30.65 8.65 13.64
N PRO A 282 30.18 9.91 13.65
CA PRO A 282 31.05 11.07 13.86
C PRO A 282 31.65 11.12 15.28
N ASP A 283 30.88 10.71 16.28
CA ASP A 283 31.25 10.71 17.70
C ASP A 283 31.42 9.27 18.22
N ALA A 284 32.67 8.90 18.50
CA ALA A 284 33.02 7.56 18.99
C ALA A 284 32.46 7.26 20.38
N ARG A 285 32.35 8.28 21.25
CA ARG A 285 31.80 8.12 22.60
C ARG A 285 30.30 7.84 22.51
N PHE A 286 29.58 8.61 21.71
CA PHE A 286 28.17 8.36 21.44
C PHE A 286 27.93 6.95 20.88
N ALA A 287 28.72 6.53 19.88
CA ALA A 287 28.60 5.19 19.31
C ALA A 287 28.81 4.09 20.35
N SER A 288 29.79 4.26 21.25
CA SER A 288 30.05 3.31 22.34
C SER A 288 28.93 3.28 23.38
N HIS A 289 28.32 4.42 23.67
CA HIS A 289 27.17 4.51 24.59
C HIS A 289 25.92 3.79 24.02
N VAL A 290 25.68 3.91 22.71
CA VAL A 290 24.56 3.27 22.01
C VAL A 290 24.81 1.78 21.78
N ILE A 291 25.96 1.43 21.19
CA ILE A 291 26.34 0.06 20.81
C ILE A 291 27.05 -0.64 21.98
N HIS A 292 26.27 -0.88 23.02
CA HIS A 292 26.63 -1.68 24.19
C HIS A 292 26.28 -3.17 23.99
N GLN A 293 26.59 -4.04 24.96
CA GLN A 293 26.44 -5.51 24.82
C GLN A 293 25.06 -5.96 24.31
N ARG A 294 23.95 -5.51 24.93
CA ARG A 294 22.59 -5.88 24.50
C ARG A 294 22.28 -5.45 23.07
N GLN A 295 22.84 -4.32 22.64
CA GLN A 295 22.68 -3.81 21.27
C GLN A 295 23.48 -4.63 20.26
N MET A 296 24.71 -5.02 20.62
CA MET A 296 25.54 -5.89 19.78
C MET A 296 24.87 -7.26 19.58
N ASP A 297 24.38 -7.89 20.66
CA ASP A 297 23.71 -9.18 20.60
C ASP A 297 22.45 -9.12 19.72
N TYR A 298 21.66 -8.05 19.83
CA TYR A 298 20.50 -7.82 19.00
C TYR A 298 20.87 -7.68 17.52
N LEU A 299 21.83 -6.81 17.18
CA LEU A 299 22.26 -6.61 15.80
C LEU A 299 22.86 -7.89 15.20
N LEU A 300 23.56 -8.70 16.00
CA LEU A 300 24.05 -10.02 15.59
C LEU A 300 22.92 -11.02 15.33
N SER A 301 21.83 -10.99 16.10
CA SER A 301 20.67 -11.86 15.88
C SER A 301 19.95 -11.58 14.55
N LEU A 302 20.07 -10.35 14.03
CA LEU A 302 19.55 -9.96 12.71
C LEU A 302 20.46 -10.39 11.56
N GLY A 303 21.59 -11.04 11.85
CA GLY A 303 22.58 -11.49 10.86
C GLY A 303 23.47 -10.35 10.38
N ARG A 304 22.98 -9.56 9.41
CA ARG A 304 23.73 -8.43 8.82
C ARG A 304 22.78 -7.25 8.56
N PRO A 305 22.24 -6.61 9.61
CA PRO A 305 21.38 -5.46 9.43
C PRO A 305 22.14 -4.34 8.73
N SER A 306 21.43 -3.55 7.93
CA SER A 306 21.99 -2.46 7.15
C SER A 306 21.08 -1.25 7.26
N PHE A 307 21.56 -0.16 7.86
CA PHE A 307 20.82 1.09 7.95
C PHE A 307 21.72 2.29 8.29
N THR A 308 21.23 3.49 8.06
CA THR A 308 21.86 4.75 8.48
C THR A 308 20.83 5.69 9.06
N ILE A 309 21.21 6.42 10.11
CA ILE A 309 20.48 7.54 10.68
C ILE A 309 21.29 8.80 10.35
N GLU A 310 20.68 9.74 9.63
CA GLU A 310 21.28 11.00 9.21
C GLU A 310 21.08 12.10 10.27
N ALA A 311 21.81 13.22 10.10
CA ALA A 311 21.78 14.33 11.05
C ALA A 311 20.43 15.06 11.11
N ASP A 312 19.66 14.99 10.03
CA ASP A 312 18.31 15.54 9.93
C ASP A 312 17.22 14.56 10.41
N GLY A 313 17.62 13.41 10.97
CA GLY A 313 16.71 12.39 11.47
C GLY A 313 16.19 11.44 10.41
N ARG A 314 16.54 11.59 9.11
CA ARG A 314 16.20 10.58 8.10
C ARG A 314 16.89 9.26 8.40
N ILE A 315 16.20 8.18 8.11
CA ILE A 315 16.66 6.82 8.31
C ILE A 315 16.46 6.04 7.02
N LEU A 316 17.57 5.56 6.46
CA LEU A 316 17.56 4.66 5.31
C LEU A 316 17.90 3.26 5.80
N VAL A 317 17.10 2.29 5.41
CA VAL A 317 17.31 0.87 5.73
C VAL A 317 17.66 0.15 4.43
N GLY A 318 18.71 -0.67 4.47
CA GLY A 318 19.22 -1.40 3.31
C GLY A 318 18.47 -2.71 3.06
N ASP A 319 18.88 -3.39 1.99
CA ASP A 319 18.54 -4.78 1.63
C ASP A 319 17.06 -5.08 1.29
N ALA A 320 16.13 -4.13 1.44
CA ALA A 320 14.77 -4.26 0.94
C ALA A 320 14.71 -4.08 -0.59
N ARG A 321 14.14 -5.06 -1.29
CA ARG A 321 13.90 -5.00 -2.74
C ARG A 321 12.40 -4.82 -2.96
N GLY A 322 11.97 -3.65 -3.42
CA GLY A 322 10.58 -3.37 -3.78
C GLY A 322 9.71 -2.78 -2.67
N TRP A 323 10.18 -2.80 -1.41
CA TRP A 323 9.49 -2.19 -0.28
C TRP A 323 8.01 -2.60 -0.20
N GLU A 324 7.80 -3.91 -0.22
CA GLU A 324 6.48 -4.49 0.01
C GLU A 324 6.07 -4.28 1.48
N PRO A 325 4.77 -4.41 1.83
CA PRO A 325 4.33 -4.19 3.21
C PRO A 325 5.12 -5.00 4.25
N THR A 326 5.50 -6.23 3.91
CA THR A 326 6.32 -7.08 4.79
C THR A 326 7.75 -6.58 4.96
N ASP A 327 8.33 -5.90 3.97
CA ASP A 327 9.66 -5.30 4.08
C ASP A 327 9.63 -4.07 4.98
N ILE A 328 8.57 -3.25 4.86
CA ILE A 328 8.35 -2.10 5.73
C ILE A 328 8.19 -2.57 7.18
N ASP A 329 7.42 -3.63 7.45
CA ASP A 329 7.29 -4.20 8.80
C ASP A 329 8.64 -4.68 9.36
N ARG A 330 9.45 -5.36 8.54
CA ARG A 330 10.79 -5.82 8.96
C ARG A 330 11.70 -4.64 9.30
N ALA A 331 11.67 -3.59 8.49
CA ALA A 331 12.43 -2.37 8.75
C ALA A 331 11.95 -1.65 10.03
N ASP A 332 10.63 -1.55 10.22
CA ASP A 332 10.05 -0.99 11.45
C ASP A 332 10.46 -1.79 12.69
N GLN A 333 10.36 -3.12 12.65
CA GLN A 333 10.77 -4.00 13.75
C GLN A 333 12.27 -3.87 14.05
N LEU A 334 13.11 -3.76 13.02
CA LEU A 334 14.54 -3.49 13.16
C LEU A 334 14.79 -2.16 13.89
N LEU A 335 14.15 -1.09 13.44
CA LEU A 335 14.36 0.25 14.00
C LEU A 335 13.81 0.37 15.42
N ARG A 336 12.61 -0.16 15.68
CA ARG A 336 12.05 -0.22 17.03
C ARG A 336 12.92 -1.04 17.96
N GLY A 337 13.37 -2.22 17.53
CA GLY A 337 14.24 -3.06 18.34
C GLY A 337 15.59 -2.40 18.62
N PHE A 338 16.10 -1.59 17.68
CA PHE A 338 17.28 -0.75 17.87
C PHE A 338 17.03 0.36 18.90
N PHE A 339 16.04 1.23 18.68
CA PHE A 339 15.79 2.39 19.56
C PHE A 339 15.32 1.98 20.97
N ALA A 340 14.52 0.92 21.09
CA ALA A 340 14.07 0.40 22.38
C ALA A 340 15.22 -0.03 23.30
N ARG A 341 16.37 -0.41 22.72
CA ARG A 341 17.56 -0.87 23.45
C ARG A 341 18.57 0.24 23.73
N VAL A 342 18.36 1.45 23.21
CA VAL A 342 19.23 2.60 23.54
C VAL A 342 19.10 2.92 25.04
N PRO A 343 20.21 2.97 25.81
CA PRO A 343 20.15 3.19 27.25
C PRO A 343 19.54 4.54 27.67
N ASP A 344 18.91 4.58 28.86
CA ASP A 344 18.25 5.79 29.40
C ASP A 344 19.13 7.02 29.45
N TYR A 345 20.39 6.84 29.87
CA TYR A 345 21.31 7.96 30.00
C TYR A 345 21.61 8.59 28.63
N VAL A 346 21.59 7.82 27.55
CA VAL A 346 21.74 8.33 26.18
C VAL A 346 20.52 9.16 25.80
N TRP A 347 19.31 8.68 26.07
CA TRP A 347 18.09 9.46 25.82
C TRP A 347 18.03 10.75 26.64
N LYS A 348 18.51 10.73 27.89
CA LYS A 348 18.66 11.92 28.74
C LYS A 348 19.68 12.89 28.15
N GLU A 349 20.84 12.42 27.70
CA GLU A 349 21.87 13.24 27.02
C GLU A 349 21.35 13.86 25.71
N LEU A 350 20.44 13.18 25.01
CA LEU A 350 19.81 13.67 23.79
C LEU A 350 18.63 14.63 24.05
N GLY A 351 18.21 14.81 25.31
CA GLY A 351 17.04 15.64 25.66
C GLY A 351 15.70 15.04 25.21
N ALA A 352 15.64 13.72 25.00
CA ALA A 352 14.48 13.00 24.48
C ALA A 352 13.92 12.00 25.50
N TRP A 353 13.97 12.33 26.80
CA TRP A 353 13.42 11.51 27.88
C TRP A 353 12.03 12.03 28.31
N PRO A 354 11.01 11.18 28.56
CA PRO A 354 11.01 9.72 28.57
C PRO A 354 11.25 9.10 27.17
N ARG A 355 11.71 7.85 27.12
CA ARG A 355 12.12 7.20 25.85
C ARG A 355 11.04 7.38 24.77
N PRO A 356 11.41 7.82 23.55
CA PRO A 356 10.43 8.00 22.47
C PRO A 356 9.85 6.66 21.99
N ILE A 357 10.67 5.60 22.03
CA ILE A 357 10.28 4.23 21.73
C ILE A 357 10.36 3.41 23.02
N PRO A 358 9.25 2.78 23.48
CA PRO A 358 9.24 1.97 24.70
C PRO A 358 10.28 0.86 24.67
N GLU A 359 10.77 0.42 25.84
CA GLU A 359 11.52 -0.84 25.90
C GLU A 359 10.61 -1.96 25.42
N LEU A 360 11.13 -2.81 24.53
CA LEU A 360 10.52 -4.10 24.32
C LEU A 360 10.86 -4.94 25.55
N GLU A 361 9.89 -5.19 26.43
CA GLU A 361 10.02 -6.31 27.36
C GLU A 361 10.30 -7.57 26.53
N PRO A 362 11.20 -8.47 26.96
CA PRO A 362 11.33 -9.76 26.29
C PRO A 362 9.96 -10.42 26.34
N GLY A 363 9.34 -10.57 25.17
CA GLY A 363 8.15 -11.40 25.03
C GLY A 363 8.46 -12.79 25.59
N PRO A 364 7.45 -13.53 26.08
CA PRO A 364 7.67 -14.89 26.54
C PRO A 364 8.40 -15.66 25.45
N ALA A 365 9.48 -16.36 25.84
CA ALA A 365 10.24 -17.18 24.91
C ALA A 365 9.26 -18.10 24.16
N PRO A 366 9.42 -18.30 22.84
CA PRO A 366 8.62 -19.28 22.13
C PRO A 366 8.77 -20.63 22.83
N ALA A 367 7.64 -21.26 23.14
CA ALA A 367 7.58 -22.59 23.75
C ALA A 367 8.18 -23.65 22.84
#